data_AF-A0A242ZZM5-F1
#
_entry.id   AF-A0A242ZZM5-F1
#
_cell.length_a   1.000
_cell.length_b   1.000
_cell.length_c   1.000
_cell.angle_alpha   90.00
_cell.angle_beta   90.00
_cell.angle_gamma   90.00
#
_symmetry.space_group_name_H-M   'P 1'
#
loop_
_entity.id
_entity.type
_entity.pdbx_description
1 polymer ?
#
loop_
_entity_poly.entity_id
_entity_poly.type
_entity_poly.pdbx_seq_one_letter_code
_entity_poly.pdbx_strand_id
1 'polypeptide(L)' 'MIITLHVIEKAGIFEKIEKKSIEEKDGLYTVVLVAKYSKEQRTFIITYNAKEEIAGLYIK' A
#
# COMPACT_ATOMS: atom_id res chain seq x y z
N MET A 1 -0.47 -14.10 2.57
CA MET A 1 -1.51 -13.15 3.04
C MET A 1 -1.70 -13.12 4.56
N ILE A 2 -0.97 -13.91 5.37
CA ILE A 2 -1.14 -13.90 6.85
C ILE A 2 -0.24 -12.85 7.52
N ILE A 3 0.99 -12.65 7.02
CA ILE A 3 1.98 -11.74 7.63
C ILE A 3 1.56 -10.27 7.52
N THR A 4 0.92 -9.89 6.41
CA THR A 4 0.46 -8.52 6.16
C THR A 4 -0.70 -8.10 7.07
N LEU A 5 -1.52 -9.05 7.54
CA LEU A 5 -2.61 -8.75 8.47
C LEU A 5 -2.08 -8.28 9.82
N HIS A 6 -1.05 -8.95 10.35
CA HIS A 6 -0.40 -8.61 11.63
C HIS A 6 0.19 -7.20 11.63
N VAL A 7 0.74 -6.74 10.50
CA VAL A 7 1.32 -5.39 10.37
C VAL A 7 0.22 -4.32 10.40
N ILE A 8 -0.94 -4.59 9.79
CA ILE A 8 -2.06 -3.65 9.72
C ILE A 8 -2.82 -3.61 11.06
N GLU A 9 -3.05 -4.74 11.71
CA GLU A 9 -3.75 -4.79 13.01
C GLU A 9 -3.01 -4.02 14.10
N LYS A 10 -1.68 -4.05 14.07
CA LYS A 10 -0.84 -3.26 14.98
C LYS A 10 -1.00 -1.75 14.79
N ALA A 11 -1.31 -1.31 13.57
CA ALA A 11 -1.49 0.10 13.25
C ALA A 11 -2.79 0.69 13.82
N GLY A 12 -3.74 -0.16 14.21
CA GLY A 12 -5.00 0.25 14.81
C GLY A 12 -6.12 0.37 13.78
N ILE A 13 -7.05 1.29 14.03
CA ILE A 13 -8.24 1.48 13.18
C ILE A 13 -7.85 2.40 12.03
N PHE A 14 -8.20 2.02 10.80
CA PHE A 14 -8.01 2.87 9.63
C PHE A 14 -8.84 4.16 9.76
N GLU A 15 -8.21 5.30 9.48
CA GLU A 15 -8.90 6.60 9.49
C GLU A 15 -9.13 7.12 8.08
N LYS A 16 -8.05 7.32 7.31
CA LYS A 16 -8.10 7.90 5.95
C LYS A 16 -6.82 7.68 5.16
N ILE A 17 -6.88 7.94 3.86
CA ILE A 17 -5.69 8.07 3.01
C ILE A 17 -5.25 9.54 3.00
N GLU A 18 -4.03 9.79 3.44
CA GLU A 18 -3.40 11.12 3.47
C GLU A 18 -2.81 11.50 2.11
N LYS A 19 -2.21 10.53 1.41
CA LYS A 19 -1.53 10.76 0.13
C LYS A 19 -1.71 9.57 -0.80
N LYS A 20 -1.88 9.87 -2.08
CA LYS A 20 -1.80 8.91 -3.18
C LYS A 20 -0.84 9.42 -4.25
N SER A 21 -0.04 8.52 -4.81
CA SER A 21 0.81 8.78 -5.98
C SER A 21 0.85 7.53 -6.84
N ILE A 22 0.98 7.73 -8.15
CA ILE A 22 1.05 6.66 -9.14
C ILE A 22 2.23 6.98 -10.05
N GLU A 23 3.09 6.00 -10.25
CA GLU A 23 4.23 6.07 -11.15
C GLU A 23 4.14 4.91 -12.15
N GLU A 24 4.32 5.17 -13.43
CA GLU A 24 4.46 4.13 -14.45
C GLU A 24 5.92 4.02 -14.86
N LYS A 25 6.44 2.79 -14.93
CA LYS A 25 7.74 2.49 -15.50
C LYS A 25 7.73 1.13 -16.18
N ASP A 26 8.13 1.09 -17.44
CA ASP A 26 8.30 -0.14 -18.22
C ASP A 26 7.04 -1.04 -18.24
N GLY A 27 5.85 -0.45 -18.30
CA GLY A 27 4.57 -1.18 -18.28
C GLY A 27 4.13 -1.70 -16.90
N LEU A 28 4.84 -1.32 -15.83
CA LEU A 28 4.48 -1.55 -14.45
C LEU A 28 4.03 -0.24 -13.80
N TYR A 29 2.90 -0.29 -13.12
CA TYR A 29 2.31 0.82 -12.37
C TYR A 29 2.60 0.60 -10.89
N THR A 30 3.23 1.57 -10.25
CA THR A 30 3.48 1.58 -8.80
C THR A 30 2.61 2.64 -8.15
N VAL A 31 1.75 2.21 -7.22
CA VAL A 31 0.88 3.06 -6.43
C VAL A 31 1.45 3.15 -5.02
N VAL A 32 1.67 4.38 -4.57
CA VAL A 32 2.04 4.69 -3.19
C VAL A 32 0.84 5.28 -2.47
N LEU A 33 0.32 4.57 -1.47
CA LEU A 33 -0.77 5.03 -0.60
C LEU A 33 -0.24 5.25 0.81
N VAL A 34 -0.37 6.47 1.31
CA VAL A 34 -0.08 6.78 2.71
C VAL A 34 -1.39 6.77 3.48
N ALA A 35 -1.58 5.74 4.29
CA ALA A 35 -2.77 5.54 5.10
C ALA A 35 -2.51 5.92 6.55
N LYS A 36 -3.40 6.72 7.12
CA LYS A 36 -3.41 7.05 8.54
C LYS A 36 -4.28 6.04 9.28
N TYR A 37 -3.71 5.45 10.33
CA TYR A 37 -4.43 4.66 11.32
C TYR A 37 -4.35 5.36 12.68
N SER A 38 -5.16 4.89 13.63
CA SER A 38 -5.28 5.50 14.95
C SER A 38 -3.99 5.45 15.79
N LYS A 39 -3.07 4.51 15.52
CA LYS A 39 -1.79 4.40 16.26
C LYS A 39 -0.57 4.82 15.44
N GLU A 40 -0.58 4.60 14.13
CA GLU A 40 0.54 4.93 13.26
C GLU A 40 0.11 5.16 11.81
N GLN A 41 1.03 5.65 11.00
CA GLN A 41 0.85 5.78 9.56
C GLN A 41 1.51 4.60 8.86
N ARG A 42 0.86 4.05 7.83
CA ARG A 42 1.41 3.01 6.97
C ARG A 42 1.48 3.47 5.53
N THR A 43 2.60 3.19 4.88
CA THR A 43 2.76 3.43 3.44
C THR A 43 2.68 2.10 2.71
N PHE A 44 1.68 1.97 1.85
CA PHE A 44 1.53 0.85 0.94
C PHE A 44 2.17 1.22 -0.39
N ILE A 45 3.04 0.34 -0.89
CA ILE A 45 3.63 0.44 -2.22
C ILE A 45 3.18 -0.80 -2.96
N ILE A 46 2.33 -0.61 -3.96
CA ILE A 46 1.68 -1.68 -4.72
C ILE A 46 2.15 -1.54 -6.17
N THR A 47 2.77 -2.57 -6.71
CA THR A 47 3.17 -2.59 -8.12
C THR A 47 2.31 -3.61 -8.87
N TYR A 48 1.71 -3.20 -9.98
CA TYR A 48 0.91 -4.06 -10.86
C TYR A 48 1.21 -3.81 -12.33
N ASN A 49 0.95 -4.78 -13.19
CA ASN A 49 1.16 -4.66 -14.64
C ASN A 49 -0.09 -4.13 -15.36
N ALA A 50 -0.01 -3.90 -16.68
CA ALA A 50 -1.15 -3.43 -17.47
C ALA A 50 -2.39 -4.35 -17.48
N LYS A 51 -2.28 -5.59 -16.99
CA LYS A 51 -3.40 -6.52 -16.80
C LYS A 51 -3.96 -6.50 -15.37
N GLU A 52 -3.55 -5.51 -14.57
CA GLU A 52 -3.91 -5.35 -13.16
C GLU A 52 -3.42 -6.49 -12.25
N GLU A 53 -2.46 -7.29 -12.71
CA GLU A 53 -1.86 -8.35 -11.91
C GLU A 53 -0.82 -7.76 -10.95
N ILE A 54 -0.94 -8.05 -9.66
CA ILE A 54 -0.01 -7.56 -8.63
C ILE A 54 1.35 -8.25 -8.81
N ALA A 55 2.36 -7.46 -9.12
CA ALA A 55 3.77 -7.88 -9.20
C ALA A 55 4.48 -7.72 -7.85
N GLY A 56 4.02 -6.82 -6.99
CA GLY A 56 4.63 -6.59 -5.68
C GLY A 56 3.75 -5.81 -4.71
N LEU A 57 3.91 -6.12 -3.42
CA LEU A 57 3.31 -5.38 -2.31
C LEU A 57 4.35 -5.19 -1.21
N TYR A 58 4.57 -3.94 -0.82
CA TYR A 58 5.42 -3.58 0.31
C TYR A 58 4.67 -2.64 1.26
N ILE A 59 4.86 -2.83 2.57
CA ILE A 59 4.23 -2.03 3.63
C ILE A 59 5.33 -1.49 4.53
N LYS A 60 5.36 -0.17 4.73
CA LYS A 60 6.22 0.54 5.68
C LYS A 60 5.40 1.13 6.81
#